data_AF-A0A925Y259-F1
#
_entry.id   AF-A0A925Y259-F1
#
_cell.length_a   1.000
_cell.length_b   1.000
_cell.length_c   1.000
_cell.angle_alpha   90.00
_cell.angle_beta   90.00
_cell.angle_gamma   90.00
#
_symmetry.space_group_name_H-M   'P 1'
#
loop_
_entity.id
_entity.type
_entity.pdbx_description
1 polymer ?
#
loop_
_entity_poly.entity_id
_entity_poly.type
_entity_poly.pdbx_seq_one_letter_code
_entity_poly.pdbx_strand_id
1 'polypeptide(L)'
;MARIDELFRYLIANKGSDLHLSEGQPPKIRIHGSVVIIPGYDKLAGDDFKDLLAEICDPQAFQRYLDTGDLDFAYEMDEDSRFRCNYL
;
A
#
# COMPACT_ATOMS: atom_id res chain seq x y z
N MET A 1 -12.10 -2.04 8.24
CA MET A 1 -10.85 -2.68 7.80
C MET A 1 -10.63 -2.25 6.37
N ALA A 2 -9.48 -1.65 6.08
CA ALA A 2 -9.18 -1.17 4.74
C ALA A 2 -8.92 -2.38 3.82
N ARG A 3 -9.17 -2.26 2.51
CA ARG A 3 -8.89 -3.32 1.54
C ARG A 3 -7.40 -3.62 1.47
N ILE A 4 -6.56 -2.60 1.67
CA ILE A 4 -5.11 -2.75 1.68
C ILE A 4 -4.59 -3.62 2.84
N ASP A 5 -5.37 -3.80 3.92
CA ASP A 5 -5.01 -4.65 5.05
C ASP A 5 -4.80 -6.11 4.64
N GLU A 6 -5.50 -6.59 3.60
CA GLU A 6 -5.30 -7.92 3.04
C GLU A 6 -3.89 -8.09 2.45
N LEU A 7 -3.39 -7.04 1.78
CA LEU A 7 -2.05 -7.02 1.20
C LEU A 7 -0.97 -6.98 2.29
N PHE A 8 -1.20 -6.21 3.36
CA PHE A 8 -0.31 -6.18 4.52
C PHE A 8 -0.28 -7.51 5.28
N ARG A 9 -1.41 -8.18 5.45
CA ARG A 9 -1.45 -9.53 6.02
C ARG A 9 -0.69 -10.53 5.17
N TYR A 10 -0.84 -10.47 3.85
CA TYR A 10 -0.06 -11.30 2.95
C TYR A 10 1.45 -11.02 3.08
N LEU A 11 1.84 -9.74 3.15
CA LEU A 11 3.22 -9.33 3.40
C LEU A 11 3.78 -9.96 4.69
N ILE A 12 3.06 -9.81 5.81
CA ILE A 12 3.47 -10.34 7.13
C ILE A 12 3.58 -11.87 7.08
N ALA A 13 2.55 -12.55 6.54
CA ALA A 13 2.52 -14.01 6.46
C ALA A 13 3.69 -14.59 5.66
N ASN A 14 4.17 -13.85 4.65
CA ASN A 14 5.31 -14.23 3.82
C ASN A 14 6.64 -13.65 4.31
N LYS A 15 6.69 -13.02 5.50
CA LYS A 15 7.89 -12.40 6.08
C LYS A 15 8.55 -11.38 5.14
N GLY A 16 7.73 -10.66 4.37
CA GLY A 16 8.21 -9.61 3.48
C GLY A 16 8.51 -8.31 4.23
N SER A 17 9.36 -7.46 3.64
CA SER A 17 9.78 -6.19 4.22
C SER A 17 8.98 -4.99 3.72
N ASP A 18 8.53 -5.01 2.45
CA ASP A 18 7.90 -3.87 1.79
C ASP A 18 6.70 -4.31 0.95
N LEU A 19 5.62 -3.54 0.99
CA LEU A 19 4.53 -3.59 0.02
C LEU A 19 4.76 -2.52 -1.05
N HIS A 20 4.81 -2.92 -2.31
CA HIS A 20 5.01 -2.06 -3.46
C HIS A 20 3.73 -2.02 -4.30
N LEU A 21 3.19 -0.81 -4.45
CA LEU A 21 1.99 -0.52 -5.22
C LEU A 21 2.34 0.49 -6.31
N SER A 22 1.87 0.25 -7.53
CA SER A 22 2.10 1.12 -8.68
C SER A 22 0.90 1.01 -9.61
N GLU A 23 0.43 2.13 -10.13
CA GLU A 23 -0.69 2.16 -11.06
C GLU A 23 -0.38 1.31 -12.32
N GLY A 24 -1.37 0.55 -12.79
CA GLY A 24 -1.26 -0.34 -13.94
C GLY A 24 -0.48 -1.62 -13.67
N GLN A 25 -0.12 -1.92 -12.42
CA GLN A 25 0.64 -3.11 -12.02
C GLN A 25 -0.11 -3.90 -10.94
N PRO A 26 0.10 -5.23 -10.87
CA PRO A 26 -0.36 -6.00 -9.72
C PRO A 26 0.47 -5.62 -8.46
N PRO A 27 -0.11 -5.76 -7.26
CA PRO A 27 0.61 -5.61 -5.99
C PRO A 27 1.85 -6.49 -5.92
N LYS A 28 2.93 -5.96 -5.35
CA LYS A 28 4.19 -6.68 -5.18
C LYS A 28 4.67 -6.57 -3.74
N ILE A 29 5.41 -7.55 -3.28
CA ILE A 29 6.09 -7.50 -1.97
C ILE A 29 7.57 -7.80 -2.13
N ARG A 30 8.38 -7.24 -1.23
CA ARG A 30 9.80 -7.60 -1.12
C ARG A 30 9.97 -8.73 -0.11
N ILE A 31 10.53 -9.86 -0.54
CA ILE A 31 10.90 -10.98 0.33
C ILE A 31 12.39 -11.27 0.13
N HIS A 32 13.16 -11.24 1.22
CA HIS A 32 14.62 -11.50 1.19
C HIS A 32 15.38 -10.72 0.09
N GLY A 33 15.00 -9.45 -0.11
CA GLY A 33 15.59 -8.55 -1.11
C GLY A 33 14.94 -8.60 -2.50
N SER A 34 14.20 -9.66 -2.82
CA SER A 34 13.56 -9.85 -4.13
C SER A 34 12.13 -9.32 -4.15
N VAL A 35 11.77 -8.57 -5.19
CA VAL A 35 10.40 -8.08 -5.40
C VAL A 35 9.60 -9.12 -6.20
N VAL A 36 8.51 -9.61 -5.63
CA VAL A 36 7.64 -10.64 -6.21
C VAL A 36 6.20 -10.16 -6.25
N ILE A 37 5.42 -10.64 -7.23
CA ILE A 37 4.00 -10.32 -7.37
C ILE A 37 3.19 -11.11 -6.32
N ILE A 38 2.18 -10.49 -5.71
CA ILE A 38 1.19 -11.21 -4.90
C ILE A 38 0.26 -11.99 -5.86
N PRO A 39 0.22 -13.34 -5.80
CA PRO A 39 -0.61 -14.13 -6.69
C PRO A 39 -2.11 -13.87 -6.50
N GLY A 40 -2.88 -13.92 -7.60
CA GLY A 40 -4.34 -13.80 -7.56
C GLY A 40 -4.88 -12.36 -7.55
N TYR A 41 -4.00 -11.35 -7.62
CA TYR A 41 -4.41 -9.96 -7.78
C TYR A 41 -4.24 -9.49 -9.21
N ASP A 42 -5.25 -8.78 -9.71
CA ASP A 42 -5.20 -8.05 -10.97
C ASP A 42 -4.41 -6.75 -10.83
N LYS A 43 -4.23 -6.05 -11.96
CA LYS A 43 -3.60 -4.73 -11.99
C LYS A 43 -4.50 -3.72 -11.28
N LEU A 44 -3.92 -2.95 -10.36
CA LEU A 44 -4.61 -1.81 -9.75
C LEU A 44 -4.48 -0.59 -10.66
N ALA A 45 -5.58 0.08 -11.01
CA ALA A 45 -5.54 1.23 -11.90
C ALA A 45 -6.71 2.20 -11.68
N GLY A 46 -6.52 3.47 -12.07
CA GLY A 46 -7.57 4.48 -12.07
C GLY A 46 -8.11 4.77 -10.68
N ASP A 47 -9.44 4.91 -10.59
CA ASP A 47 -10.09 5.30 -9.34
C ASP A 47 -9.98 4.20 -8.27
N ASP A 48 -9.98 2.92 -8.64
CA ASP A 48 -9.80 1.83 -7.68
C ASP A 48 -8.43 1.90 -6.97
N PHE A 49 -7.38 2.27 -7.72
CA PHE A 49 -6.06 2.49 -7.14
C PHE A 49 -6.03 3.68 -6.18
N LYS A 50 -6.66 4.80 -6.58
CA LYS A 50 -6.74 5.99 -5.72
C LYS A 50 -7.52 5.72 -4.45
N ASP A 51 -8.66 5.03 -4.56
CA ASP A 51 -9.50 4.68 -3.43
C ASP A 51 -8.74 3.78 -2.45
N LEU A 52 -7.96 2.81 -2.95
CA LEU A 52 -7.12 1.95 -2.11
C LEU A 52 -6.07 2.74 -1.31
N LEU A 53 -5.44 3.75 -1.92
CA LEU A 53 -4.47 4.61 -1.23
C LEU A 53 -5.15 5.55 -0.24
N ALA A 54 -6.30 6.13 -0.62
CA ALA A 54 -7.04 7.06 0.23
C ALA A 54 -7.55 6.40 1.53
N GLU A 55 -7.83 5.10 1.52
CA GLU A 55 -8.37 4.35 2.67
C GLU A 55 -7.49 4.40 3.93
N ILE A 56 -6.17 4.54 3.77
CA ILE A 56 -5.22 4.50 4.89
C ILE A 56 -4.61 5.86 5.23
N CYS A 57 -5.02 6.91 4.51
CA CYS A 57 -4.49 8.24 4.64
C CYS A 57 -5.57 9.20 5.16
N ASP A 58 -5.17 10.21 5.95
CA ASP A 58 -6.08 11.32 6.25
C ASP A 58 -6.52 12.02 4.95
N PRO A 59 -7.81 12.36 4.77
CA PRO A 59 -8.29 12.97 3.53
C PRO A 59 -7.61 14.29 3.15
N GLN A 60 -7.21 15.12 4.12
CA GLN A 60 -6.51 16.38 3.85
C GLN A 60 -5.05 16.11 3.45
N ALA A 61 -4.41 15.13 4.07
CA ALA A 61 -3.08 14.68 3.67
C ALA A 61 -3.09 14.05 2.27
N PHE A 62 -4.12 13.27 1.95
CA PHE A 62 -4.28 12.67 0.62
C PHE A 62 -4.51 13.73 -0.46
N GLN A 63 -5.34 14.74 -0.18
CA GLN A 63 -5.49 15.87 -1.09
C GLN A 63 -4.15 16.60 -1.31
N ARG A 64 -3.36 16.80 -0.25
CA ARG A 64 -2.01 17.38 -0.40
C ARG A 64 -1.11 16.52 -1.26
N TYR A 65 -1.16 15.19 -1.12
CA TYR A 65 -0.45 14.28 -2.01
C TYR A 65 -0.86 14.50 -3.47
N LEU A 66 -2.16 14.58 -3.76
CA LEU A 66 -2.64 14.83 -5.13
C LEU A 66 -2.15 16.17 -5.70
N ASP A 67 -2.00 17.19 -4.85
CA ASP A 67 -1.55 18.52 -5.26
C ASP A 67 -0.02 18.64 -5.38
N THR A 68 0.73 17.89 -4.59
CA THR A 68 2.20 18.08 -4.42
C THR A 68 3.05 16.91 -4.89
N GLY A 69 2.48 15.72 -5.01
CA GLY A 69 3.13 14.50 -5.46
C GLY A 69 3.94 13.74 -4.40
N ASP A 70 3.99 14.19 -3.14
CA ASP A 70 4.72 13.47 -2.09
C ASP A 70 3.93 13.46 -0.77
N LEU A 71 3.96 12.32 -0.09
CA LEU A 71 3.42 12.18 1.24
C LEU A 71 4.11 11.03 1.98
N ASP A 72 4.54 11.31 3.21
CA ASP A 72 5.06 10.30 4.15
C ASP A 72 4.21 10.32 5.42
N PHE A 73 3.73 9.15 5.82
CA PHE A 73 2.90 8.99 7.02
C PHE A 73 3.06 7.60 7.61
N ALA A 74 2.55 7.42 8.83
CA ALA A 74 2.48 6.11 9.45
C ALA A 74 1.03 5.61 9.44
N TYR A 75 0.85 4.34 9.08
CA TYR A 75 -0.41 3.64 9.12
C TYR A 75 -0.36 2.54 10.19
N GLU A 76 -1.34 2.53 11.08
CA GLU A 76 -1.52 1.48 12.09
C GLU A 76 -2.69 0.60 11.65
N MET A 77 -2.39 -0.66 11.30
CA MET A 77 -3.39 -1.62 10.85
C MET A 77 -4.08 -2.30 12.04
N ASP A 78 -3.29 -2.64 13.07
CA ASP A 78 -3.73 -3.23 14.34
C ASP A 78 -2.69 -2.98 15.44
N GLU A 79 -2.93 -3.49 16.66
CA GLU A 79 -2.08 -3.29 17.85
C GLU A 79 -0.63 -3.77 17.65
N ASP A 80 -0.40 -4.73 16.74
CA ASP A 80 0.90 -5.35 16.51
C ASP A 80 1.57 -4.84 15.22
N SER A 81 0.84 -4.13 14.36
CA SER A 81 1.25 -3.85 12.98
C SER A 81 1.16 -2.36 12.64
N ARG A 82 2.32 -1.72 12.53
CA ARG A 82 2.47 -0.34 12.05
C ARG A 82 3.44 -0.25 10.88
N PHE A 83 3.02 0.46 9.84
CA PHE A 83 3.75 0.64 8.59
C PHE A 83 4.10 2.10 8.37
N ARG A 84 5.27 2.36 7.79
CA ARG A 84 5.57 3.67 7.18
C ARG A 84 5.15 3.61 5.73
N CYS A 85 4.29 4.53 5.33
CA CYS A 85 3.77 4.65 3.98
C CYS A 85 4.38 5.88 3.32
N ASN A 86 4.82 5.72 2.06
CA ASN A 86 5.33 6.81 1.25
C ASN A 86 4.65 6.76 -0.13
N TYR A 87 4.02 7.86 -0.53
CA TYR A 87 3.39 8.06 -1.83
C TYR A 87 4.23 9.04 -2.64
N LEU A 88 4.44 8.70 -3.93
CA LEU A 88 5.33 9.37 -4.88
C LEU A 88 4.69 9.41 -6.27
#